data_AF-A0A1D9LCC9-F1
#
_entry.id   AF-A0A1D9LCC9-F1
#
_cell.length_a   1.000
_cell.length_b   1.000
_cell.length_c   1.000
_cell.angle_alpha   90.00
_cell.angle_beta   90.00
_cell.angle_gamma   90.00
#
_symmetry.space_group_name_H-M   'P 1'
#
loop_
_entity.id
_entity.type
_entity.pdbx_description
1 polymer ?
#
loop_
_entity_poly.entity_id
_entity_poly.type
_entity_poly.pdbx_seq_one_letter_code
_entity_poly.pdbx_strand_id
1 'polypeptide(L)'
;MKPAAALLALFLALPAAAAPQADARELLDWLHAARDDINRAGKAKDKVALGRLRREAAQRLNAWPESAGFPDCRAALAEMVDFLNAYQRKDYAGRDRNGWRFRRHLAGCEHAVAGNW
;
A
#
# COMPACT_ATOMS: atom_id res chain seq x y z
N MET A 1 21.69 55.76 -19.10
CA MET A 1 21.91 55.71 -17.64
C MET A 1 20.96 54.67 -17.06
N LYS A 2 21.48 53.59 -16.47
CA LYS A 2 20.79 52.76 -15.44
C LYS A 2 20.61 53.63 -14.17
N PRO A 3 19.70 53.35 -13.21
CA PRO A 3 19.32 52.04 -12.65
C PRO A 3 17.78 51.97 -12.39
N ALA A 4 17.13 51.04 -11.68
CA ALA A 4 17.45 50.01 -10.70
C ALA A 4 16.29 48.97 -10.76
N ALA A 5 16.54 47.69 -10.50
CA ALA A 5 16.06 46.98 -9.29
C ALA A 5 14.54 47.09 -9.06
N ALA A 6 13.77 46.01 -8.87
CA ALA A 6 14.09 44.88 -8.02
C ALA A 6 12.91 43.86 -8.02
N LEU A 7 13.19 42.68 -7.45
CA LEU A 7 12.27 41.83 -6.69
C LEU A 7 11.19 41.06 -7.48
N LEU A 8 11.40 39.76 -7.68
CA LEU A 8 11.05 38.68 -6.75
C LEU A 8 9.60 38.22 -6.90
N ALA A 9 9.42 37.11 -7.62
CA ALA A 9 8.47 36.07 -7.27
C ALA A 9 8.85 34.77 -8.02
N LEU A 10 10.03 34.22 -7.70
CA LEU A 10 10.20 32.77 -7.87
C LEU A 10 9.29 32.14 -6.81
N PHE A 11 8.03 31.88 -7.17
CA PHE A 11 7.24 30.88 -6.47
C PHE A 11 7.94 29.55 -6.72
N LEU A 12 8.85 29.20 -5.81
CA LEU A 12 9.26 27.83 -5.59
C LEU A 12 7.97 27.03 -5.41
N ALA A 13 7.58 26.30 -6.44
CA ALA A 13 6.63 25.21 -6.31
C ALA A 13 7.31 24.18 -5.41
N LEU A 14 7.17 24.35 -4.09
CA LEU A 14 7.43 23.27 -3.16
C LEU A 14 6.56 22.11 -3.66
N PRO A 15 7.11 20.91 -3.88
CA PRO A 15 6.26 19.75 -4.03
C PRO A 15 5.43 19.72 -2.76
N ALA A 16 4.11 19.87 -2.89
CA ALA A 16 3.20 19.56 -1.82
C ALA A 16 3.50 18.10 -1.49
N ALA A 17 4.30 17.87 -0.45
CA ALA A 17 4.53 16.53 0.07
C ALA A 17 3.12 16.02 0.36
N ALA A 18 2.66 15.06 -0.43
CA ALA A 18 1.35 14.46 -0.22
C ALA A 18 1.26 14.12 1.27
N ALA A 19 0.19 14.60 1.92
CA ALA A 19 0.05 14.40 3.35
C ALA A 19 0.15 12.88 3.59
N PRO A 20 1.09 12.39 4.41
CA PRO A 20 1.31 10.94 4.57
C PRO A 20 0.03 10.16 4.90
N GLN A 21 -0.92 10.82 5.55
CA GLN A 21 -2.24 10.29 5.87
C GLN A 21 -3.18 10.15 4.64
N ALA A 22 -3.13 11.05 3.67
CA ALA A 22 -3.89 10.94 2.43
C ALA A 22 -3.40 9.74 1.60
N ASP A 23 -2.08 9.61 1.44
CA ASP A 23 -1.47 8.45 0.79
C ASP A 23 -1.83 7.14 1.51
N ALA A 24 -1.85 7.16 2.85
CA ALA A 24 -2.20 5.98 3.65
C ALA A 24 -3.66 5.59 3.48
N ARG A 25 -4.55 6.57 3.32
CA ARG A 25 -5.97 6.32 3.04
C ARG A 25 -6.17 5.72 1.65
N GLU A 26 -5.49 6.24 0.64
CA GLU A 26 -5.53 5.66 -0.71
C GLU A 26 -4.97 4.24 -0.73
N LEU A 27 -3.90 3.98 0.03
CA LEU A 27 -3.36 2.64 0.18
C LEU A 27 -4.36 1.71 0.87
N LEU A 28 -5.01 2.16 1.94
CA LEU A 28 -6.02 1.39 2.66
C LEU A 28 -7.19 1.01 1.76
N ASP A 29 -7.74 1.97 1.01
CA ASP A 29 -8.81 1.73 0.06
C ASP A 29 -8.39 0.68 -0.99
N TRP A 30 -7.16 0.79 -1.49
CA TRP A 30 -6.60 -0.20 -2.41
C TRP A 30 -6.43 -1.58 -1.77
N LEU A 31 -5.98 -1.67 -0.52
CA LEU A 31 -5.81 -2.95 0.19
C LEU A 31 -7.16 -3.70 0.34
N HIS A 32 -8.24 -2.97 0.61
CA HIS A 32 -9.60 -3.54 0.64
C HIS A 32 -10.03 -4.07 -0.73
N ALA A 33 -9.90 -3.24 -1.77
CA ALA A 33 -10.25 -3.65 -3.13
C ALA A 33 -9.43 -4.88 -3.58
N ALA A 34 -8.12 -4.87 -3.32
CA ALA A 34 -7.22 -5.97 -3.67
C ALA A 34 -7.58 -7.26 -2.92
N ARG A 35 -7.96 -7.18 -1.63
CA ARG A 35 -8.45 -8.34 -0.87
C ARG A 35 -9.67 -8.98 -1.54
N ASP A 36 -10.63 -8.17 -1.96
CA ASP A 36 -11.86 -8.66 -2.61
C ASP A 36 -11.55 -9.30 -3.97
N ASP A 37 -10.65 -8.70 -4.74
CA ASP A 37 -10.19 -9.24 -6.01
C ASP A 37 -9.39 -10.54 -5.85
N ILE A 38 -8.55 -10.66 -4.82
CA ILE A 38 -7.86 -11.91 -4.48
C ILE A 38 -8.88 -13.00 -4.15
N ASN A 39 -9.91 -12.70 -3.37
CA ASN A 39 -10.95 -13.67 -3.03
C ASN A 39 -11.73 -14.12 -4.27
N ARG A 40 -12.09 -13.17 -5.15
CA ARG A 40 -12.78 -13.43 -6.41
C ARG A 40 -11.94 -14.31 -7.35
N ALA A 41 -10.69 -13.92 -7.59
CA ALA A 41 -9.75 -14.64 -8.45
C ALA A 41 -9.41 -16.02 -7.87
N GLY A 42 -9.25 -16.12 -6.54
CA GLY A 42 -9.02 -17.36 -5.84
C GLY A 42 -10.16 -18.37 -6.01
N LYS A 43 -11.42 -17.92 -5.90
CA LYS A 43 -12.61 -18.74 -6.16
C LYS A 43 -12.68 -19.20 -7.63
N ALA A 44 -12.36 -18.31 -8.55
CA ALA A 44 -12.31 -18.61 -9.99
C ALA A 44 -11.08 -19.43 -10.42
N LYS A 45 -10.11 -19.65 -9.51
CA LYS A 45 -8.79 -20.26 -9.81
C LYS A 45 -8.02 -19.50 -10.91
N ASP A 46 -8.23 -18.20 -11.03
CA ASP A 46 -7.57 -17.35 -12.01
C ASP A 46 -6.13 -17.01 -11.55
N LYS A 47 -5.19 -17.83 -11.98
CA LYS A 47 -3.77 -17.67 -11.65
C LYS A 47 -3.15 -16.42 -12.27
N VAL A 48 -3.67 -15.93 -13.39
CA VAL A 48 -3.15 -14.74 -14.07
C VAL A 48 -3.52 -13.51 -13.28
N ALA A 49 -4.78 -13.39 -12.86
CA ALA A 49 -5.24 -12.31 -11.99
C ALA A 49 -4.49 -12.31 -10.64
N LEU A 50 -4.36 -13.47 -9.98
CA LEU A 50 -3.60 -13.59 -8.73
C LEU A 50 -2.12 -13.20 -8.91
N GLY A 51 -1.51 -13.58 -10.04
CA GLY A 51 -0.14 -13.19 -10.38
C GLY A 51 0.01 -11.68 -10.61
N ARG A 52 -1.00 -11.03 -11.21
CA ARG A 52 -1.04 -9.57 -11.38
C ARG A 52 -1.16 -8.85 -10.04
N LEU A 53 -2.12 -9.23 -9.20
CA LEU A 53 -2.32 -8.66 -7.86
C LEU A 53 -1.06 -8.77 -7.01
N ARG A 54 -0.32 -9.88 -7.12
CA ARG A 54 0.97 -10.06 -6.42
C ARG A 54 2.01 -9.04 -6.87
N ARG A 55 2.13 -8.78 -8.17
CA ARG A 55 3.10 -7.80 -8.71
C ARG A 55 2.73 -6.38 -8.30
N GLU A 56 1.44 -6.03 -8.36
CA GLU A 56 0.96 -4.73 -7.92
C GLU A 56 1.20 -4.50 -6.41
N ALA A 57 0.92 -5.50 -5.57
CA ALA A 57 1.22 -5.45 -4.14
C ALA A 57 2.73 -5.26 -3.88
N ALA A 58 3.59 -5.98 -4.61
CA ALA A 58 5.04 -5.85 -4.48
C ALA A 58 5.55 -4.47 -4.95
N GLN A 59 4.99 -3.93 -6.05
CA GLN A 59 5.33 -2.58 -6.52
C GLN A 59 4.95 -1.53 -5.48
N ARG A 60 3.74 -1.60 -4.91
CA ARG A 60 3.31 -0.71 -3.83
C ARG A 60 4.17 -0.86 -2.58
N LEU A 61 4.53 -2.08 -2.20
CA LEU A 61 5.44 -2.32 -1.07
C LEU A 61 6.81 -1.67 -1.28
N ASN A 62 7.38 -1.79 -2.48
CA ASN A 62 8.67 -1.17 -2.80
C ASN A 62 8.59 0.35 -2.87
N ALA A 63 7.44 0.89 -3.30
CA ALA A 63 7.20 2.33 -3.36
C ALA A 63 6.88 2.95 -1.99
N TRP A 64 6.46 2.16 -1.00
CA TRP A 64 6.04 2.65 0.32
C TRP A 64 7.23 2.79 1.26
N PRO A 65 7.67 4.02 1.62
CA PRO A 65 8.85 4.18 2.47
C PRO A 65 8.57 3.74 3.91
N GLU A 66 9.59 3.22 4.61
CA GLU A 66 9.47 2.85 6.03
C GLU A 66 9.20 4.05 6.93
N SER A 67 9.69 5.23 6.53
CA SER A 67 9.46 6.50 7.21
C SER A 67 8.06 7.10 6.99
N ALA A 68 7.16 6.43 6.26
CA ALA A 68 5.81 6.93 5.99
C ALA A 68 4.93 7.08 7.23
N GLY A 69 5.29 6.48 8.36
CA GLY A 69 4.52 6.59 9.62
C GLY A 69 3.31 5.66 9.72
N PHE A 70 3.13 4.73 8.76
CA PHE A 70 2.05 3.75 8.74
C PHE A 70 2.59 2.32 8.59
N PRO A 71 3.25 1.78 9.65
CA PRO A 71 3.93 0.49 9.57
C PRO A 71 2.96 -0.68 9.31
N ASP A 72 1.74 -0.62 9.84
CA ASP A 72 0.74 -1.65 9.61
C ASP A 72 0.23 -1.69 8.16
N CYS A 73 0.13 -0.56 7.48
CA CYS A 73 -0.24 -0.54 6.05
C CYS A 73 0.86 -1.18 5.19
N ARG A 74 2.14 -0.91 5.52
CA ARG A 74 3.29 -1.57 4.87
C ARG A 74 3.33 -3.07 5.18
N ALA A 75 3.07 -3.46 6.43
CA ALA A 75 3.02 -4.87 6.83
C ALA A 75 1.88 -5.61 6.12
N ALA A 76 0.72 -4.97 5.94
CA ALA A 76 -0.40 -5.55 5.18
C ALA A 76 0.00 -5.83 3.71
N LEU A 77 0.73 -4.91 3.07
CA LEU A 77 1.28 -5.15 1.72
C LEU A 77 2.22 -6.36 1.69
N ALA A 78 3.15 -6.45 2.64
CA ALA A 78 4.10 -7.56 2.73
C ALA A 78 3.38 -8.91 2.94
N GLU A 79 2.44 -8.98 3.87
CA GLU A 79 1.68 -10.19 4.16
C GLU A 79 0.76 -10.59 2.99
N MET A 80 0.25 -9.63 2.21
CA MET A 80 -0.47 -9.90 0.96
C MET A 80 0.44 -10.55 -0.09
N VAL A 81 1.65 -10.03 -0.28
CA VAL A 81 2.65 -10.60 -1.20
C VAL A 81 2.99 -12.03 -0.77
N ASP A 82 3.24 -12.25 0.52
CA ASP A 82 3.59 -13.55 1.07
C ASP A 82 2.43 -14.54 1.04
N PHE A 83 1.19 -14.09 1.24
CA PHE A 83 -0.01 -14.89 1.01
C PHE A 83 -0.07 -15.41 -0.44
N LEU A 84 0.12 -14.52 -1.42
CA LEU A 84 0.04 -14.87 -2.84
C LEU A 84 1.20 -15.77 -3.27
N ASN A 85 2.41 -15.54 -2.75
CA ASN A 85 3.56 -16.42 -2.94
C ASN A 85 3.29 -17.82 -2.37
N ALA A 86 2.76 -17.92 -1.14
CA ALA A 86 2.42 -19.19 -0.51
C ALA A 86 1.32 -19.93 -1.30
N TYR A 87 0.30 -19.21 -1.77
CA TYR A 87 -0.73 -19.78 -2.65
C TYR A 87 -0.13 -20.38 -3.93
N GLN A 88 0.78 -19.68 -4.60
CA GLN A 88 1.44 -20.16 -5.82
C GLN A 88 2.29 -21.41 -5.57
N ARG A 89 2.97 -21.48 -4.42
CA ARG A 89 3.75 -22.65 -4.00
C ARG A 89 2.91 -23.81 -3.47
N LYS A 90 1.58 -23.65 -3.39
CA LYS A 90 0.65 -24.58 -2.72
C LYS A 90 0.98 -24.81 -1.24
N ASP A 91 1.62 -23.84 -0.61
CA ASP A 91 1.90 -23.83 0.83
C ASP A 91 0.65 -23.34 1.58
N TYR A 92 -0.27 -24.26 1.85
CA TYR A 92 -1.56 -23.92 2.47
C TYR A 92 -1.40 -23.38 3.89
N ALA A 93 -0.49 -23.94 4.68
CA ALA A 93 -0.22 -23.47 6.04
C ALA A 93 0.37 -22.06 6.04
N GLY A 94 1.33 -21.78 5.15
CA GLY A 94 1.87 -20.43 4.93
C GLY A 94 0.79 -19.46 4.47
N ARG A 95 -0.02 -19.85 3.49
CA ARG A 95 -1.15 -19.05 2.99
C ARG A 95 -2.09 -18.66 4.14
N ASP A 96 -2.50 -19.62 4.98
CA ASP A 96 -3.47 -19.35 6.03
C ASP A 96 -2.89 -18.45 7.13
N ARG A 97 -1.62 -18.65 7.52
CA ARG A 97 -0.91 -17.77 8.45
C ARG A 97 -0.81 -16.34 7.91
N ASN A 98 -0.35 -16.17 6.68
CA ASN A 98 -0.15 -14.85 6.08
C ASN A 98 -1.50 -14.17 5.83
N GLY A 99 -2.55 -14.93 5.49
CA GLY A 99 -3.91 -14.41 5.37
C GLY A 99 -4.46 -13.89 6.69
N TRP A 100 -4.17 -14.57 7.81
CA TRP A 100 -4.52 -14.06 9.14
C TRP A 100 -3.74 -12.80 9.51
N ARG A 101 -2.42 -12.79 9.28
CA ARG A 101 -1.57 -11.62 9.56
C ARG A 101 -1.95 -10.42 8.72
N PHE A 102 -2.24 -10.62 7.44
CA PHE A 102 -2.77 -9.61 6.54
C PHE A 102 -4.00 -8.93 7.14
N ARG A 103 -5.00 -9.71 7.59
CA ARG A 103 -6.22 -9.14 8.20
C ARG A 103 -5.92 -8.36 9.48
N ARG A 104 -4.98 -8.83 10.30
CA ARG A 104 -4.56 -8.14 11.53
C ARG A 104 -3.92 -6.78 11.21
N HIS A 105 -2.97 -6.75 10.26
CA HIS A 105 -2.29 -5.52 9.87
C HIS A 105 -3.20 -4.58 9.08
N LEU A 106 -4.16 -5.10 8.32
CA LEU A 106 -5.20 -4.29 7.68
C LEU A 106 -6.02 -3.55 8.73
N ALA A 107 -6.48 -4.23 9.78
CA ALA A 107 -7.19 -3.56 10.89
C ALA A 107 -6.30 -2.52 11.60
N GLY A 108 -5.02 -2.81 11.84
CA GLY A 108 -4.06 -1.83 12.38
C GLY A 108 -3.91 -0.59 11.48
N CYS A 109 -3.84 -0.79 10.17
CA CYS A 109 -3.83 0.28 9.18
C CYS A 109 -5.11 1.11 9.21
N GLU A 110 -6.30 0.48 9.29
CA GLU A 110 -7.59 1.15 9.43
C GLU A 110 -7.62 2.08 10.66
N HIS A 111 -7.21 1.57 11.83
CA HIS A 111 -7.12 2.35 13.06
C HIS A 111 -6.16 3.53 12.92
N ALA A 112 -4.98 3.29 12.35
CA ALA A 112 -3.96 4.31 12.19
C ALA A 112 -4.39 5.44 11.24
N VAL A 113 -5.02 5.10 10.11
CA VAL A 113 -5.53 6.07 9.13
C VAL A 113 -6.68 6.89 9.71
N ALA A 114 -7.53 6.28 10.55
CA ALA A 114 -8.64 6.96 11.21
C ALA A 114 -8.19 8.00 12.27
N GLY A 115 -6.91 8.02 12.65
CA GLY A 115 -6.37 8.95 13.65
C GLY A 115 -6.68 8.57 15.10
N ASN A 116 -7.10 7.33 15.35
CA ASN A 116 -7.32 6.79 16.69
C ASN A 116 -6.04 6.08 17.17
N TRP A 117 -5.13 6.86 17.75
CA TRP A 117 -3.90 6.38 18.39
C TRP A 117 -3.90 6.68 19.88
#